data_AF-A0A962GC54-F1
#
_entry.id   AF-A0A962GC54-F1
#
_cell.length_a   1.000
_cell.length_b   1.000
_cell.length_c   1.000
_cell.angle_alpha   90.00
_cell.angle_beta   90.00
_cell.angle_gamma   90.00
#
_symmetry.space_group_name_H-M   'P 1'
#
loop_
_entity.id
_entity.type
_entity.pdbx_description
1 polymer ?
#
loop_
_entity_poly.entity_id
_entity_poly.type
_entity_poly.pdbx_seq_one_letter_code
_entity_poly.pdbx_strand_id
1 'polypeptide(L)' 'QGMTVLDAVLAAGGTNEFAAADRTELYRKEGDTTRAFAVRLDRILQKGDLESNYPVQPGDVITVPERAF' A
#
# COMPACT_ATOMS: atom_id res chain seq x y z
N GLN A 1 14.24 12.31 -0.77
CA GLN A 1 13.38 11.18 -1.20
C GLN A 1 12.07 11.32 -0.43
N GLY A 2 10.92 11.08 -1.08
CA GLY A 2 9.60 11.16 -0.44
C GLY A 2 9.20 9.84 0.19
N MET A 3 8.16 9.87 1.04
CA MET A 3 7.58 8.66 1.63
C MET A 3 6.91 7.81 0.53
N THR A 4 7.07 6.50 0.60
CA THR A 4 6.43 5.51 -0.27
C THR A 4 5.38 4.70 0.48
N VAL A 5 4.61 3.86 -0.23
CA VAL A 5 3.67 2.93 0.41
C VAL A 5 4.40 2.02 1.41
N LEU A 6 5.58 1.51 1.05
CA LEU A 6 6.40 0.73 1.97
C LEU A 6 6.74 1.51 3.25
N ASP A 7 7.23 2.74 3.11
CA ASP A 7 7.61 3.57 4.26
C ASP A 7 6.41 3.84 5.18
N ALA A 8 5.25 4.14 4.60
CA ALA A 8 4.01 4.39 5.35
C ALA A 8 3.54 3.14 6.11
N VAL A 9 3.57 1.96 5.48
CA VAL A 9 3.18 0.70 6.13
C VAL A 9 4.16 0.34 7.26
N LEU A 10 5.47 0.49 7.04
CA LEU A 10 6.47 0.23 8.08
C LEU A 10 6.33 1.21 9.25
N ALA A 11 6.04 2.49 8.98
CA ALA A 11 5.77 3.49 10.01
C ALA A 11 4.50 3.16 10.83
N ALA A 12 3.54 2.44 10.25
CA ALA A 12 2.34 1.95 10.93
C ALA A 12 2.56 0.62 11.69
N GLY A 13 3.77 0.05 11.67
CA GLY A 13 4.11 -1.21 12.36
C GLY A 13 4.15 -2.45 11.46
N GLY A 14 3.99 -2.30 10.15
CA GLY A 14 4.03 -3.40 9.20
C GLY A 14 2.69 -4.13 9.03
N THR A 15 2.72 -5.28 8.36
CA THR A 15 1.56 -6.17 8.18
C THR A 15 1.52 -7.26 9.26
N ASN A 16 0.36 -7.86 9.48
CA ASN A 16 0.20 -9.02 10.36
C ASN A 16 0.01 -10.33 9.56
N GLU A 17 -0.06 -11.48 10.26
CA GLU A 17 -0.20 -12.81 9.64
C GLU A 17 -1.55 -13.04 8.91
N PHE A 18 -2.56 -12.22 9.21
CA PHE A 18 -3.90 -12.28 8.61
C PHE A 18 -4.04 -11.41 7.36
N ALA A 19 -3.07 -10.53 7.11
CA ALA A 19 -3.11 -9.59 6.00
C ALA A 19 -3.07 -10.30 4.64
N ALA A 20 -3.95 -9.86 3.74
CA ALA A 20 -3.85 -10.12 2.31
C ALA A 20 -3.00 -9.02 1.67
N ALA A 21 -1.70 -8.97 2.00
CA ALA A 21 -0.80 -7.88 1.62
C ALA A 21 -0.78 -7.57 0.11
N ASP A 22 -0.89 -8.58 -0.76
CA ASP A 22 -0.94 -8.39 -2.21
C ASP A 22 -2.26 -7.82 -2.75
N ARG A 23 -3.25 -7.62 -1.87
CA ARG A 23 -4.51 -6.91 -2.14
C ARG A 23 -4.52 -5.51 -1.51
N THR A 24 -3.34 -4.98 -1.17
CA THR A 24 -3.22 -3.61 -0.69
C THR A 24 -3.63 -2.65 -1.79
N GLU A 25 -4.39 -1.61 -1.44
CA GLU A 25 -4.75 -0.54 -2.35
C GLU A 25 -4.33 0.82 -1.78
N LEU A 26 -3.78 1.67 -2.64
CA LEU A 26 -3.59 3.08 -2.38
C LEU A 26 -4.73 3.84 -3.06
N TYR A 27 -5.50 4.61 -2.29
CA TYR A 27 -6.52 5.51 -2.79
C TYR A 27 -6.02 6.94 -2.77
N ARG A 28 -6.06 7.60 -3.92
CA ARG A 28 -5.71 9.02 -4.08
C ARG A 28 -6.89 9.80 -4.62
N LYS A 29 -7.16 10.95 -4.03
CA LYS A 29 -8.14 11.89 -4.57
C LYS A 29 -7.52 12.71 -5.70
N GLU A 30 -8.11 12.63 -6.89
CA GLU A 30 -7.74 13.40 -8.08
C GLU A 30 -8.97 14.22 -8.52
N GLY A 31 -9.04 15.47 -8.04
CA GLY A 31 -10.22 16.34 -8.22
C GLY A 31 -11.45 15.80 -7.50
N ASP A 32 -12.52 15.54 -8.23
CA ASP A 32 -13.77 14.96 -7.72
C ASP A 32 -13.79 13.42 -7.76
N THR A 33 -12.71 12.81 -8.26
CA THR A 33 -12.61 11.35 -8.38
C THR A 33 -11.60 10.77 -7.40
N THR A 34 -11.81 9.51 -7.02
CA THR A 34 -10.83 8.73 -6.26
C THR A 34 -10.26 7.66 -7.17
N ARG A 35 -8.94 7.67 -7.33
CA ARG A 35 -8.22 6.66 -8.09
C ARG A 35 -7.59 5.65 -7.14
N ALA A 36 -7.80 4.37 -7.43
CA ALA A 36 -7.17 3.26 -6.72
C ALA A 36 -5.94 2.76 -7.48
N PHE A 37 -4.88 2.46 -6.75
CA PHE A 37 -3.64 1.87 -7.24
C PHE A 37 -3.40 0.56 -6.52
N ALA A 38 -3.33 -0.55 -7.27
CA ALA A 38 -3.05 -1.86 -6.70
C ALA A 38 -1.59 -1.93 -6.25
N VAL A 39 -1.37 -2.35 -5.01
CA VAL A 39 -0.03 -2.50 -4.42
C VAL A 39 0.22 -3.96 -4.08
N ARG A 40 1.28 -4.52 -4.68
CA ARG A 40 1.78 -5.87 -4.41
C ARG A 40 2.70 -5.87 -3.21
N LEU A 41 2.15 -5.52 -2.06
CA LEU A 41 2.94 -5.27 -0.84
C LEU A 41 3.73 -6.50 -0.38
N ASP A 42 3.21 -7.70 -0.62
CA ASP A 42 3.93 -8.94 -0.30
C ASP A 42 5.22 -9.07 -1.14
N ARG A 43 5.13 -8.73 -2.44
CA ARG A 43 6.29 -8.75 -3.33
C ARG A 43 7.33 -7.71 -2.95
N ILE A 44 6.88 -6.52 -2.54
CA ILE A 44 7.76 -5.46 -2.02
C ILE A 44 8.52 -5.97 -0.79
N LEU A 45 7.80 -6.48 0.21
CA LEU A 45 8.37 -6.88 1.50
C LEU A 45 9.27 -8.13 1.41
N GLN A 46 8.82 -9.16 0.68
CA GLN A 46 9.51 -10.45 0.67
C GLN A 46 10.54 -10.59 -0.45
N LYS A 47 10.33 -9.91 -1.59
CA LYS A 47 11.14 -10.12 -2.81
C LYS A 47 11.93 -8.88 -3.22
N GLY A 48 11.71 -7.74 -2.57
CA GLY A 48 12.31 -6.47 -2.98
C GLY A 48 11.81 -5.99 -4.35
N ASP A 49 10.66 -6.48 -4.80
CA ASP A 49 10.04 -6.07 -6.06
C ASP A 49 9.27 -4.77 -5.82
N LEU A 50 9.87 -3.65 -6.23
CA LEU A 50 9.38 -2.30 -5.96
C LEU A 50 8.46 -1.76 -7.06
N GLU A 51 8.03 -2.57 -8.03
CA GLU A 51 7.26 -2.12 -9.19
C GLU A 51 5.98 -1.35 -8.80
N SER A 52 5.31 -1.78 -7.72
CA SER A 52 4.12 -1.13 -7.19
C SER A 52 4.38 -0.28 -5.93
N ASN A 53 5.63 0.08 -5.63
CA ASN A 53 5.95 0.92 -4.46
C ASN A 53 5.79 2.41 -4.77
N TYR A 54 4.54 2.87 -4.83
CA TYR A 54 4.24 4.25 -5.20
C TYR A 54 4.69 5.27 -4.15
N PRO A 55 5.11 6.48 -4.56
CA PRO A 55 5.24 7.60 -3.64
C PRO A 55 3.87 8.00 -3.10
N VAL A 56 3.77 8.24 -1.79
CA VAL A 56 2.54 8.73 -1.16
C VAL A 56 2.44 10.25 -1.23
N GLN A 57 1.22 10.75 -1.26
CA GLN A 57 0.87 12.16 -1.29
C GLN A 57 -0.04 12.51 -0.10
N PRO A 58 -0.08 13.79 0.34
CA PRO A 58 -1.02 14.21 1.39
C PRO A 58 -2.47 13.88 1.02
N GLY A 59 -3.18 13.21 1.94
CA GLY A 59 -4.56 12.79 1.73
C GLY A 59 -4.73 11.40 1.10
N ASP A 60 -3.63 10.72 0.76
CA ASP A 60 -3.67 9.32 0.36
C ASP A 60 -4.17 8.43 1.52
N VAL A 61 -4.95 7.41 1.17
CA VAL A 61 -5.40 6.36 2.10
C VAL A 61 -4.87 5.02 1.61
N ILE A 62 -4.19 4.28 2.48
CA ILE A 62 -3.69 2.93 2.18
C ILE A 62 -4.53 1.93 2.97
N THR A 63 -5.07 0.93 2.30
CA THR A 63 -5.78 -0.18 2.95
C THR A 63 -5.02 -1.47 2.76
N VAL A 64 -4.89 -2.24 3.85
CA VAL A 64 -4.35 -3.60 3.82
C VAL A 64 -5.46 -4.53 4.32
N PRO A 65 -6.18 -5.21 3.41
CA PRO A 65 -7.30 -6.07 3.80
C PRO A 65 -6.81 -7.36 4.45
N GLU A 66 -7.71 -8.04 5.16
CA GLU A 66 -7.47 -9.39 5.68
C GLU A 66 -7.83 -10.46 4.64
N ARG A 67 -7.27 -11.66 4.78
CA ARG A 67 -7.61 -12.81 3.93
C ARG A 67 -9.04 -13.26 4.27
N ALA A 68 -9.89 -13.44 3.24
CA ALA A 68 -11.15 -14.13 3.42
C ALA A 68 -10.89 -15.60 3.74
N PHE A 69 -11.55 -16.12 4.77
CA PHE A 69 -11.49 -17.54 5.19
C PHE A 69 -12.14 -18.47 4.16
#